data_AF-A0A6L3EX25-F1
#
_entry.id   AF-A0A6L3EX25-F1
#
_cell.length_a   1.000
_cell.length_b   1.000
_cell.length_c   1.000
_cell.angle_alpha   90.00
_cell.angle_beta   90.00
_cell.angle_gamma   90.00
#
_symmetry.space_group_name_H-M   'P 1'
#
loop_
_entity.id
_entity.type
_entity.pdbx_description
1 polymer ?
#
loop_
_entity_poly.entity_id
_entity_poly.type
_entity_poly.pdbx_seq_one_letter_code
_entity_poly.pdbx_strand_id
1 'polypeptide(L)'
;MGDKPRLPRREYDLPKKPATDDWVKVEKRLEQWRMRSQRNRAFHYEASRSSQRYHYALGIPTVGLSTMVATLGFLSLSGTVSFWINALVAGLGSLAAILAALQTFLNFGSRAEAHRKAGVRYGNITRDIEATLATPRHQRGAIEQIVNRFVERMNSAASEAPPLAEKTLAKTMEDVLSEEEMENPWESDSYRPSRHAAE
;
A
#
# COMPACT_ATOMS: atom_id res chain seq x y z
N MET A 1 -3.06 20.76 -78.69
CA MET A 1 -3.86 20.14 -77.61
C MET A 1 -3.50 18.67 -77.55
N GLY A 2 -2.47 18.33 -76.77
CA GLY A 2 -2.02 16.94 -76.60
C GLY A 2 -2.50 16.44 -75.24
N ASP A 3 -3.37 15.43 -75.26
CA ASP A 3 -3.89 14.78 -74.06
C ASP A 3 -2.76 14.01 -73.38
N LYS A 4 -2.44 14.36 -72.14
CA LYS A 4 -1.40 13.66 -71.37
C LYS A 4 -1.98 12.34 -70.87
N PRO A 5 -1.26 11.21 -71.02
CA PRO A 5 -1.75 9.92 -70.54
C PRO A 5 -1.96 9.96 -69.03
N ARG A 6 -3.19 9.71 -68.57
CA ARG A 6 -3.49 9.53 -67.15
C ARG A 6 -2.86 8.21 -66.73
N LEU A 7 -1.79 8.27 -65.95
CA LEU A 7 -1.19 7.09 -65.33
C LEU A 7 -2.26 6.35 -64.52
N PRO A 8 -2.28 5.00 -64.54
CA PRO A 8 -3.16 4.26 -63.66
C PRO A 8 -2.84 4.64 -62.22
N ARG A 9 -3.85 5.08 -61.48
CA ARG A 9 -3.75 5.33 -60.05
C ARG A 9 -3.44 3.99 -59.39
N ARG A 10 -2.16 3.65 -59.23
CA ARG A 10 -1.75 2.58 -58.31
C ARG A 10 -2.29 3.01 -56.96
N GLU A 11 -3.35 2.35 -56.54
CA GLU A 11 -3.73 2.28 -55.14
C GLU A 11 -2.50 1.69 -54.46
N TYR A 12 -1.67 2.56 -53.91
CA TYR A 12 -0.64 2.12 -52.98
C TYR A 12 -1.44 1.45 -51.88
N ASP A 13 -1.33 0.12 -51.76
CA ASP A 13 -1.66 -0.59 -50.53
C ASP A 13 -0.75 0.02 -49.47
N LEU A 14 -1.22 1.12 -48.87
CA LEU A 14 -0.60 1.71 -47.71
C LEU A 14 -0.46 0.56 -46.72
N PRO A 15 0.74 0.30 -46.18
CA PRO A 15 0.90 -0.76 -45.20
C PRO A 15 -0.16 -0.51 -44.13
N LYS A 16 -1.10 -1.46 -43.99
CA LYS A 16 -2.16 -1.38 -42.98
C LYS A 16 -1.44 -1.06 -41.68
N LYS A 17 -1.86 0.02 -40.99
CA LYS A 17 -1.38 0.36 -39.66
C LYS A 17 -1.23 -0.96 -38.89
N PRO A 18 -0.02 -1.34 -38.44
CA PRO A 18 0.18 -2.67 -37.89
C PRO A 18 -0.88 -2.84 -36.82
N ALA A 19 -1.66 -3.93 -36.92
CA ALA A 19 -2.66 -4.25 -35.93
C ALA A 19 -1.95 -4.11 -34.58
N THR A 20 -2.45 -3.21 -33.72
CA THR A 20 -1.86 -3.02 -32.40
C THR A 20 -1.90 -4.38 -31.72
N ASP A 21 -0.75 -5.02 -31.62
CA ASP A 21 -0.62 -6.37 -31.09
C ASP A 21 -1.34 -6.41 -29.73
N ASP A 22 -2.32 -7.31 -29.60
CA ASP A 22 -3.16 -7.39 -28.41
C ASP A 22 -2.30 -7.59 -27.15
N TRP A 23 -1.13 -8.22 -27.29
CA TRP A 23 -0.14 -8.34 -26.23
C TRP A 23 0.42 -7.00 -25.74
N VAL A 24 0.65 -6.03 -26.62
CA VAL A 24 1.15 -4.70 -26.22
C VAL A 24 0.14 -3.99 -25.33
N LYS A 25 -1.17 -4.12 -25.64
CA LYS A 25 -2.24 -3.56 -24.80
C LYS A 25 -2.31 -4.27 -23.44
N VAL A 26 -2.20 -5.60 -23.45
CA VAL A 26 -2.25 -6.43 -22.23
C VAL A 26 -1.06 -6.13 -21.33
N GLU A 27 0.16 -6.09 -21.87
CA GLU A 27 1.38 -5.78 -21.13
C GLU A 27 1.32 -4.39 -20.50
N LYS A 28 0.85 -3.38 -21.25
CA LYS A 28 0.64 -2.04 -20.70
C LYS A 28 -0.36 -2.04 -19.53
N ARG A 29 -1.46 -2.80 -19.64
CA ARG A 29 -2.45 -2.92 -18.57
C ARG A 29 -1.90 -3.65 -17.35
N LEU A 30 -1.13 -4.72 -17.56
CA LEU A 30 -0.45 -5.44 -16.50
C LEU A 30 0.52 -4.53 -15.75
N GLU A 31 1.30 -3.70 -16.45
CA GLU A 31 2.20 -2.75 -15.81
C GLU A 31 1.46 -1.71 -14.98
N GLN A 32 0.34 -1.17 -15.50
CA GLN A 32 -0.51 -0.26 -14.71
C GLN A 32 -1.04 -0.92 -13.43
N TRP A 33 -1.43 -2.20 -13.50
CA TRP A 33 -1.87 -2.95 -12.32
C TRP A 33 -0.73 -3.28 -11.37
N ARG A 34 0.48 -3.53 -11.88
CA ARG A 34 1.70 -3.71 -11.09
C ARG A 34 1.98 -2.46 -10.26
N MET A 35 2.05 -1.30 -10.89
CA MET A 35 2.29 -0.02 -10.22
C MET A 35 1.21 0.30 -9.18
N ARG A 36 -0.07 0.10 -9.54
CA ARG A 36 -1.19 0.29 -8.60
C ARG A 36 -1.09 -0.66 -7.40
N SER A 37 -0.72 -1.92 -7.63
CA SER A 37 -0.53 -2.92 -6.58
C SER A 37 0.64 -2.58 -5.66
N GLN A 38 1.75 -2.09 -6.22
CA GLN A 38 2.91 -1.63 -5.44
C GLN A 38 2.55 -0.44 -4.54
N ARG A 39 1.84 0.57 -5.07
CA ARG A 39 1.32 1.69 -4.25
C ARG A 39 0.38 1.22 -3.15
N ASN A 40 -0.61 0.39 -3.47
CA ASN A 40 -1.52 -0.17 -2.47
C ASN A 40 -0.78 -0.97 -1.39
N ARG A 41 0.19 -1.78 -1.79
CA ARG A 41 1.07 -2.51 -0.87
C ARG A 41 1.77 -1.55 0.11
N ALA A 42 2.37 -0.48 -0.39
CA ALA A 42 3.05 0.52 0.44
C ALA A 42 2.08 1.18 1.44
N PHE A 43 0.91 1.64 0.97
CA PHE A 43 -0.12 2.25 1.82
C PHE A 43 -0.57 1.32 2.95
N HIS A 44 -0.80 0.04 2.63
CA HIS A 44 -1.20 -0.94 3.62
C HIS A 44 -0.08 -1.27 4.62
N TYR A 45 1.19 -1.35 4.20
CA TYR A 45 2.28 -1.52 5.16
C TYR A 45 2.46 -0.31 6.07
N GLU A 46 2.33 0.91 5.57
CA GLU A 46 2.39 2.13 6.39
C GLU A 46 1.25 2.18 7.42
N ALA A 47 0.02 1.89 6.98
CA ALA A 47 -1.13 1.80 7.87
C ALA A 47 -0.96 0.71 8.95
N SER A 48 -0.37 -0.43 8.58
CA SER A 48 -0.04 -1.51 9.50
C SER A 48 0.97 -1.05 10.56
N ARG A 49 2.09 -0.43 10.14
CA ARG A 49 3.12 0.12 11.04
C ARG A 49 2.54 1.15 12.01
N SER A 50 1.71 2.07 11.51
CA SER A 50 1.06 3.10 12.33
C SER A 50 0.15 2.46 13.39
N SER A 51 -0.72 1.54 12.99
CA SER A 51 -1.60 0.81 13.92
C SER A 51 -0.79 0.02 14.96
N GLN A 52 0.30 -0.63 14.54
CA GLN A 52 1.17 -1.36 15.45
C GLN A 52 1.81 -0.45 16.52
N ARG A 53 2.22 0.77 16.14
CA ARG A 53 2.77 1.75 17.08
C ARG A 53 1.74 2.14 18.13
N TYR A 54 0.49 2.41 17.75
CA TYR A 54 -0.58 2.72 18.70
C TYR A 54 -0.92 1.53 19.61
N HIS A 55 -0.88 0.30 19.07
CA HIS A 55 -1.07 -0.90 19.88
C HIS A 55 -0.06 -0.99 21.02
N TYR A 56 1.24 -0.80 20.73
CA TYR A 56 2.28 -0.83 21.75
C TYR A 56 2.26 0.39 22.67
N ALA A 57 1.94 1.58 22.14
CA ALA A 57 1.84 2.80 22.93
C ALA A 57 0.74 2.75 24.00
N LEU A 58 -0.35 2.02 23.76
CA LEU A 58 -1.38 1.77 24.77
C LEU A 58 -1.09 0.53 25.62
N GLY A 59 -0.61 -0.55 25.00
CA GLY A 59 -0.41 -1.83 25.69
C GLY A 59 0.70 -1.81 26.72
N ILE A 60 1.85 -1.20 26.40
CA ILE A 60 3.00 -1.18 27.32
C ILE A 60 2.68 -0.42 28.62
N PRO A 61 2.12 0.81 28.59
CA PRO A 61 1.73 1.49 29.81
C PRO A 61 0.64 0.76 30.58
N THR A 62 -0.34 0.15 29.88
CA THR A 62 -1.41 -0.64 30.52
C THR A 62 -0.82 -1.78 31.35
N VAL A 63 0.09 -2.58 30.76
CA VAL A 63 0.75 -3.70 31.45
C VAL A 63 1.57 -3.21 32.64
N GLY A 64 2.32 -2.11 32.48
CA GLY A 64 3.10 -1.51 33.56
C GLY A 64 2.22 -1.08 34.74
N LEU A 65 1.16 -0.31 34.46
CA LEU A 65 0.23 0.17 35.49
C LEU A 65 -0.51 -0.99 36.17
N SER A 66 -1.00 -1.98 35.42
CA SER A 66 -1.65 -3.16 35.99
C SER A 66 -0.72 -3.94 36.91
N THR A 67 0.56 -4.07 36.55
CA THR A 67 1.56 -4.75 37.38
C THR A 67 1.85 -3.97 38.66
N MET A 68 1.96 -2.64 38.56
CA MET A 68 2.12 -1.76 39.74
C MET A 68 0.92 -1.86 40.67
N VAL A 69 -0.30 -1.80 40.13
CA VAL A 69 -1.56 -1.92 40.89
C VAL A 69 -1.64 -3.27 41.60
N ALA A 70 -1.29 -4.37 40.91
CA ALA A 70 -1.27 -5.70 41.50
C ALA A 70 -0.27 -5.80 42.67
N THR A 71 0.94 -5.27 42.47
CA THR A 71 2.01 -5.28 43.48
C THR A 71 1.63 -4.46 44.71
N LEU A 72 1.18 -3.22 44.50
CA LEU A 72 0.78 -2.32 45.58
C LEU A 72 -0.48 -2.81 46.30
N GLY A 73 -1.43 -3.41 45.57
CA GLY A 73 -2.60 -4.05 46.14
C GLY A 73 -2.23 -5.15 47.13
N PHE A 74 -1.24 -5.99 46.79
CA PHE A 74 -0.74 -7.03 47.69
C PHE A 74 -0.08 -6.45 48.96
N LEU A 75 0.69 -5.36 48.83
CA LEU A 75 1.24 -4.66 50.00
C LEU A 75 0.12 -4.14 50.91
N SER A 76 -0.98 -3.62 50.36
CA SER A 76 -2.16 -3.19 51.12
C SER A 76 -2.82 -4.29 51.95
N LEU A 77 -2.66 -5.57 51.59
CA LEU A 77 -3.15 -6.71 52.39
C LEU A 77 -2.22 -7.08 53.54
N SER A 78 -0.94 -6.71 53.48
CA SER A 78 0.10 -7.15 54.41
C SER A 78 0.28 -6.27 55.66
N GLY A 79 -0.46 -5.15 55.79
CA GLY A 79 -0.37 -4.28 56.98
C GLY A 79 -1.26 -3.03 56.92
N THR A 80 -1.13 -2.15 57.91
CA THR A 80 -1.80 -0.83 57.94
C THR A 80 -1.13 0.12 56.95
N VAL A 81 -1.61 0.13 55.72
CA VAL A 81 -1.07 0.94 54.64
C VAL A 81 -1.64 2.37 54.67
N SER A 82 -0.76 3.35 54.44
CA SER A 82 -1.13 4.79 54.43
C SER A 82 -2.25 5.08 53.42
N PHE A 83 -3.16 5.99 53.78
CA PHE A 83 -4.21 6.51 52.89
C PHE A 83 -3.67 6.89 51.51
N TRP A 84 -2.48 7.50 51.45
CA TRP A 84 -1.84 7.93 50.20
C TRP A 84 -1.53 6.77 49.26
N ILE A 85 -1.13 5.61 49.78
CA ILE A 85 -0.84 4.42 48.97
C ILE A 85 -2.15 3.85 48.42
N ASN A 86 -3.21 3.75 49.24
CA ASN A 86 -4.51 3.29 48.77
C ASN A 86 -5.11 4.22 47.69
N ALA A 87 -4.98 5.54 47.88
CA ALA A 87 -5.39 6.52 46.86
C ALA A 87 -4.60 6.35 45.55
N LEU A 88 -3.30 6.09 45.64
CA LEU A 88 -2.44 5.83 44.49
C LEU A 88 -2.84 4.53 43.75
N VAL A 89 -3.12 3.45 44.48
CA VAL A 89 -3.62 2.19 43.90
C VAL A 89 -4.92 2.41 43.16
N ALA A 90 -5.88 3.11 43.76
CA ALA A 90 -7.16 3.42 43.11
C ALA A 90 -6.97 4.27 41.84
N GLY A 91 -6.09 5.28 41.89
CA GLY A 91 -5.77 6.14 40.75
C GLY A 91 -5.10 5.38 39.59
N LEU A 92 -4.01 4.64 39.86
CA LEU A 92 -3.32 3.84 38.85
C LEU A 92 -4.22 2.72 38.30
N GLY A 93 -5.05 2.10 39.16
CA GLY A 93 -6.00 1.07 38.75
C GLY A 93 -7.05 1.62 37.78
N SER A 94 -7.59 2.80 38.07
CA SER A 94 -8.54 3.48 37.19
C SER A 94 -7.92 3.81 35.84
N LEU A 95 -6.69 4.34 35.83
CA LEU A 95 -5.97 4.65 34.60
C LEU A 95 -5.65 3.39 33.78
N ALA A 96 -5.19 2.31 34.43
CA ALA A 96 -4.93 1.03 33.78
C ALA A 96 -6.20 0.47 33.13
N ALA A 97 -7.34 0.52 33.84
CA ALA A 97 -8.62 0.05 33.33
C ALA A 97 -9.09 0.85 32.10
N ILE A 98 -8.95 2.18 32.12
CA ILE A 98 -9.29 3.05 30.98
C ILE A 98 -8.42 2.71 29.77
N LEU A 99 -7.10 2.57 29.96
CA LEU A 99 -6.18 2.24 28.86
C LEU A 99 -6.44 0.84 28.31
N ALA A 100 -6.74 -0.14 29.16
CA ALA A 100 -7.14 -1.47 28.74
C ALA A 100 -8.43 -1.45 27.91
N ALA A 101 -9.45 -0.71 28.36
CA ALA A 101 -10.70 -0.55 27.62
C ALA A 101 -10.47 0.12 26.25
N LEU A 102 -9.64 1.16 26.19
CA LEU A 102 -9.24 1.82 24.94
C LEU A 102 -8.49 0.86 24.01
N GLN A 103 -7.56 0.07 24.54
CA GLN A 103 -6.82 -0.94 23.77
C GLN A 103 -7.76 -1.97 23.15
N THR A 104 -8.74 -2.48 23.91
CA THR A 104 -9.74 -3.43 23.43
C THR A 104 -10.66 -2.81 22.40
N PHE A 105 -11.17 -1.61 22.66
CA PHE A 105 -12.14 -0.95 21.77
C PHE A 105 -11.51 -0.50 20.44
N LEU A 106 -10.31 0.09 20.48
CA LEU A 106 -9.63 0.57 19.27
C LEU A 106 -8.98 -0.56 18.46
N ASN A 107 -8.70 -1.69 19.11
CA ASN A 107 -8.22 -2.95 18.52
C ASN A 107 -7.11 -2.76 17.47
N PHE A 108 -6.12 -1.90 17.78
CA PHE A 108 -5.06 -1.54 16.86
C PHE A 108 -4.22 -2.73 16.38
N GLY A 109 -4.09 -3.79 17.19
CA GLY A 109 -3.39 -5.01 16.80
C GLY A 109 -4.09 -5.74 15.65
N SER A 110 -5.41 -5.95 15.74
CA SER A 110 -6.20 -6.57 14.66
C SER A 110 -6.16 -5.72 13.39
N ARG A 111 -6.28 -4.39 13.53
CA ARG A 111 -6.20 -3.46 12.40
C ARG A 111 -4.82 -3.52 11.72
N ALA A 112 -3.74 -3.54 12.50
CA ALA A 112 -2.38 -3.66 11.99
C ALA A 112 -2.22 -4.93 11.16
N GLU A 113 -2.72 -6.06 11.67
CA GLU A 113 -2.65 -7.35 10.99
C GLU A 113 -3.51 -7.39 9.72
N ALA A 114 -4.71 -6.80 9.73
CA ALA A 114 -5.56 -6.70 8.55
C ALA A 114 -4.87 -5.90 7.41
N HIS A 115 -4.25 -4.76 7.74
CA HIS A 115 -3.47 -3.99 6.77
C HIS A 115 -2.24 -4.78 6.30
N ARG A 116 -1.52 -5.47 7.20
CA ARG A 116 -0.37 -6.32 6.83
C ARG A 116 -0.76 -7.39 5.81
N LYS A 117 -1.88 -8.09 6.04
CA LYS A 117 -2.42 -9.12 5.14
C LYS A 117 -2.75 -8.54 3.76
N ALA A 118 -3.40 -7.39 3.70
CA ALA A 118 -3.66 -6.69 2.44
C ALA A 118 -2.35 -6.32 1.70
N GLY A 119 -1.35 -5.82 2.43
CA GLY A 119 -0.03 -5.51 1.87
C GLY A 119 0.68 -6.72 1.28
N VAL A 120 0.66 -7.87 1.97
CA VAL A 120 1.16 -9.16 1.44
C VAL A 120 0.43 -9.55 0.16
N ARG A 121 -0.90 -9.41 0.15
CA ARG A 121 -1.72 -9.81 -0.99
C ARG A 121 -1.41 -9.01 -2.26
N TYR A 122 -1.34 -7.68 -2.14
CA TYR A 122 -0.91 -6.84 -3.26
C TYR A 122 0.53 -7.14 -3.68
N GLY A 123 1.43 -7.44 -2.74
CA GLY A 123 2.79 -7.88 -3.07
C GLY A 123 2.84 -9.19 -3.87
N ASN A 124 1.96 -10.15 -3.58
CA ASN A 124 1.85 -11.37 -4.37
C ASN A 124 1.30 -11.11 -5.76
N ILE A 125 0.35 -10.18 -5.92
CA ILE A 125 -0.14 -9.76 -7.25
C ILE A 125 0.99 -9.12 -8.07
N THR A 126 1.77 -8.21 -7.48
CA THR A 126 2.92 -7.60 -8.15
C THR A 126 3.91 -8.64 -8.67
N ARG A 127 4.32 -9.60 -7.83
CA ARG A 127 5.27 -10.66 -8.22
C ARG A 127 4.72 -11.57 -9.32
N ASP A 128 3.43 -11.88 -9.27
CA ASP A 128 2.80 -12.72 -10.30
C ASP A 128 2.70 -11.98 -11.64
N ILE A 129 2.47 -10.67 -11.62
CA ILE A 129 2.51 -9.83 -12.83
C ILE A 129 3.94 -9.81 -13.39
N GLU A 130 4.95 -9.56 -12.55
CA GLU A 130 6.36 -9.56 -12.95
C GLU A 130 6.77 -10.91 -13.57
N ALA A 131 6.40 -12.02 -12.94
CA ALA A 131 6.64 -13.37 -13.48
C ALA A 131 5.95 -13.59 -14.83
N THR A 132 4.72 -13.10 -14.97
CA THR A 132 3.97 -13.19 -16.23
C THR A 132 4.64 -12.36 -17.33
N LEU A 133 5.08 -11.13 -17.03
CA LEU A 133 5.76 -10.25 -17.97
C LEU A 133 7.16 -10.78 -18.34
N ALA A 134 7.85 -11.45 -17.42
CA ALA A 134 9.14 -12.11 -17.69
C ALA A 134 9.01 -13.37 -18.57
N THR A 135 7.84 -14.01 -18.57
CA THR A 135 7.57 -15.19 -19.40
C THR A 135 7.41 -14.77 -20.87
N PRO A 136 7.97 -15.47 -21.88
CA PRO A 136 7.75 -15.15 -23.28
C PRO A 136 6.28 -15.28 -23.70
N ARG A 137 5.77 -14.39 -24.57
CA ARG A 137 4.33 -14.32 -24.96
C ARG A 137 3.73 -15.66 -25.40
N HIS A 138 4.48 -16.47 -26.15
CA HIS A 138 4.03 -17.77 -26.64
C HIS A 138 3.87 -18.84 -25.54
N GLN A 139 4.37 -18.60 -24.32
CA GLN A 139 4.31 -19.51 -23.18
C GLN A 139 3.34 -19.05 -22.08
N ARG A 140 2.77 -17.84 -22.19
CA ARG A 140 1.91 -17.25 -21.14
C ARG A 140 0.48 -17.83 -21.11
N GLY A 141 0.07 -18.53 -22.17
CA GLY A 141 -1.31 -19.00 -22.36
C GLY A 141 -2.21 -17.95 -23.02
N ALA A 142 -3.52 -18.15 -22.93
CA ALA A 142 -4.50 -17.29 -23.59
C ALA A 142 -4.63 -15.92 -22.89
N ILE A 143 -4.67 -14.84 -23.67
CA ILE A 143 -4.79 -13.46 -23.17
C ILE A 143 -5.98 -13.31 -22.22
N GLU A 144 -7.14 -13.86 -22.58
CA GLU A 144 -8.36 -13.76 -21.77
C GLU A 144 -8.18 -14.38 -20.38
N GLN A 145 -7.53 -15.55 -20.30
CA GLN A 145 -7.26 -16.22 -19.03
C GLN A 145 -6.32 -15.40 -18.14
N ILE A 146 -5.30 -14.77 -18.74
CA ILE A 146 -4.36 -13.91 -18.01
C ILE A 146 -5.09 -12.68 -17.46
N VAL A 147 -5.86 -11.99 -18.32
CA VAL A 147 -6.59 -10.78 -17.93
C VAL A 147 -7.61 -11.10 -16.85
N ASN A 148 -8.45 -12.12 -17.03
CA ASN A 148 -9.49 -12.48 -16.06
C ASN A 148 -8.88 -12.87 -14.71
N ARG A 149 -7.79 -13.65 -14.70
CA ARG A 149 -7.04 -14.00 -13.48
C ARG A 149 -6.65 -12.76 -12.67
N PHE A 150 -6.07 -11.75 -13.33
CA PHE A 150 -5.60 -10.56 -12.61
C PHE A 150 -6.75 -9.62 -12.23
N VAL A 151 -7.82 -9.53 -13.02
CA VAL A 151 -9.05 -8.81 -12.63
C VAL A 151 -9.63 -9.40 -11.35
N GLU A 152 -9.82 -10.72 -11.30
CA GLU A 152 -10.36 -11.42 -10.13
C GLU A 152 -9.49 -11.19 -8.89
N ARG A 153 -8.17 -11.34 -9.03
CA ARG A 153 -7.23 -11.13 -7.92
C ARG A 153 -7.24 -9.69 -7.42
N MET A 154 -7.29 -8.71 -8.31
CA MET A 154 -7.36 -7.29 -7.95
C MET A 154 -8.68 -6.95 -7.27
N ASN A 155 -9.81 -7.43 -7.79
CA ASN A 155 -11.13 -7.20 -7.21
C ASN A 155 -11.23 -7.82 -5.82
N SER A 156 -10.76 -9.05 -5.67
CA SER A 156 -10.77 -9.72 -4.38
C SER A 156 -9.84 -9.00 -3.39
N ALA A 157 -8.65 -8.57 -3.82
CA ALA A 157 -7.74 -7.81 -2.96
C ALA A 157 -8.34 -6.47 -2.51
N ALA A 158 -9.11 -5.80 -3.38
CA ALA A 158 -9.80 -4.58 -3.04
C ALA A 158 -10.99 -4.81 -2.08
N SER A 159 -11.76 -5.89 -2.24
CA SER A 159 -12.93 -6.16 -1.40
C SER A 159 -12.59 -6.59 0.02
N GLU A 160 -11.44 -7.24 0.21
CA GLU A 160 -10.97 -7.70 1.52
C GLU A 160 -10.07 -6.69 2.24
N ALA A 161 -9.62 -5.64 1.53
CA ALA A 161 -8.73 -4.66 2.10
C ALA A 161 -9.46 -3.76 3.11
N PRO A 162 -8.89 -3.52 4.31
CA PRO A 162 -9.42 -2.52 5.21
C PRO A 162 -9.32 -1.11 4.58
N PRO A 163 -10.27 -0.19 4.90
CA PRO A 163 -10.25 1.16 4.36
C PRO A 163 -8.97 1.89 4.78
N LEU A 164 -8.37 2.64 3.85
CA LEU A 164 -7.19 3.47 4.09
C LEU A 164 -7.63 4.87 4.51
N ALA A 165 -7.00 5.41 5.56
CA ALA A 165 -7.20 6.79 5.95
C ALA A 165 -6.49 7.74 4.97
N GLU A 166 -7.13 8.86 4.63
CA GLU A 166 -6.61 9.86 3.68
C GLU A 166 -5.21 10.39 4.07
N LYS A 167 -4.98 10.62 5.36
CA LYS A 167 -3.67 11.05 5.88
C LYS A 167 -2.55 10.05 5.58
N THR A 168 -2.84 8.75 5.59
CA THR A 168 -1.86 7.71 5.26
C THR A 168 -1.54 7.71 3.76
N LEU A 169 -2.55 7.98 2.92
CA LEU A 169 -2.37 8.09 1.48
C LEU A 169 -1.47 9.28 1.13
N ALA A 170 -1.72 10.45 1.72
CA ALA A 170 -0.91 11.66 1.47
C ALA A 170 0.56 11.45 1.82
N LYS A 171 0.84 10.98 3.05
CA LYS A 171 2.22 10.75 3.52
C LYS A 171 2.96 9.73 2.65
N THR A 172 2.34 8.59 2.37
CA THR A 172 3.00 7.54 1.60
C THR A 172 3.17 7.94 0.13
N MET A 173 2.27 8.78 -0.41
CA MET A 173 2.41 9.31 -1.76
C MET A 173 3.57 10.30 -1.86
N GLU A 174 3.77 11.14 -0.85
CA GLU A 174 4.96 11.98 -0.71
C GLU A 174 6.24 11.13 -0.65
N ASP A 175 6.27 10.10 0.21
CA ASP A 175 7.41 9.18 0.32
C ASP A 175 7.73 8.50 -1.03
N VAL A 176 6.71 7.96 -1.72
CA VAL A 176 6.87 7.29 -3.02
C VAL A 176 7.33 8.25 -4.12
N LEU A 177 6.79 9.48 -4.15
CA LEU A 177 7.23 10.49 -5.10
C LEU A 177 8.70 10.88 -4.84
N SER A 178 9.10 11.01 -3.58
CA SER A 178 10.50 11.31 -3.24
C SER A 178 11.46 10.17 -3.62
N GLU A 179 11.04 8.91 -3.50
CA GLU A 179 11.82 7.75 -3.95
C GLU A 179 11.96 7.72 -5.48
N GLU A 180 10.88 7.99 -6.21
CA GLU A 180 10.86 8.06 -7.67
C GLU A 180 11.72 9.23 -8.20
N GLU A 181 11.67 10.40 -7.55
CA GLU A 181 12.54 11.55 -7.84
C GLU A 181 14.02 11.26 -7.55
N MET A 182 14.33 10.48 -6.51
CA MET A 182 15.70 10.07 -6.19
C MET A 182 16.25 9.03 -7.17
N GLU A 183 15.41 8.12 -7.67
CA GLU A 183 15.79 7.07 -8.61
C GLU A 183 15.93 7.61 -10.05
N ASN A 184 15.11 8.60 -10.44
CA ASN A 184 15.18 9.24 -11.76
C ASN A 184 15.17 10.79 -11.68
N PRO A 185 16.28 11.41 -11.24
CA PRO A 185 16.33 12.85 -10.96
C PRO A 185 15.95 13.74 -12.16
N TRP A 186 16.23 13.25 -13.37
CA TRP A 186 16.09 13.96 -14.63
C TRP A 186 14.64 14.02 -15.16
N GLU A 187 13.73 13.21 -14.62
CA GLU A 187 12.30 13.19 -14.98
C GLU A 187 11.43 14.01 -14.01
N SER A 188 11.99 14.49 -12.90
CA SER A 188 11.27 15.32 -11.92
C SER A 188 11.01 16.73 -12.47
N ASP A 189 9.78 17.23 -12.31
CA ASP A 189 9.40 18.58 -12.78
C ASP A 189 10.15 19.70 -12.00
N SER A 190 10.75 19.35 -10.87
CA SER A 190 11.58 20.18 -10.00
C SER A 190 13.03 20.34 -10.48
N TYR A 191 13.52 19.48 -11.37
CA TYR A 191 14.90 19.49 -11.89
C TYR A 191 14.98 19.86 -13.38
N ARG A 192 14.06 20.66 -13.93
CA ARG A 192 14.21 21.14 -15.31
C ARG A 192 15.49 22.01 -15.39
N PRO A 193 16.56 21.61 -16.09
CA PRO A 193 17.72 22.48 -16.25
C PRO A 193 17.21 23.72 -16.97
N SER A 194 17.45 24.90 -16.40
CA SER A 194 17.09 26.15 -17.02
C SER A 194 17.57 26.12 -18.47
N ARG A 195 16.64 26.30 -19.43
CA ARG A 195 16.88 26.27 -20.88
C ARG A 195 17.82 27.40 -21.37
N HIS A 196 18.67 27.94 -20.50
CA HIS A 196 19.55 29.08 -20.75
C HIS A 196 21.05 28.68 -20.87
N ALA A 197 21.38 27.39 -20.96
CA ALA A 197 22.77 26.94 -21.12
C ALA A 197 23.10 26.42 -22.54
N ALA A 198 22.30 26.77 -23.54
CA ALA A 198 22.58 26.50 -24.95
C ALA A 198 22.15 27.69 -25.81
N GLU A 199 22.85 28.81 -25.64
CA GLU A 199 23.05 29.81 -26.69
C GLU A 199 24.49 29.70 -27.21
#